data_AF-A0A9E1P320-F1
#
_entry.id   AF-A0A9E1P320-F1
#
_cell.length_a   1.000
_cell.length_b   1.000
_cell.length_c   1.000
_cell.angle_alpha   90.00
_cell.angle_beta   90.00
_cell.angle_gamma   90.00
#
_symmetry.space_group_name_H-M   'P 1'
#
loop_
_entity.id
_entity.type
_entity.pdbx_description
1 polymer ?
#
loop_
_entity_poly.entity_id
_entity_poly.type
_entity_poly.pdbx_seq_one_letter_code
_entity_poly.pdbx_strand_id
1 'polypeptide(L)'
;SVSGTGHYNCIRRELLAEPGDMVLLSPDAMYDYRRAQHASHWTHDWVYFQPHPRILNWLNWAEIGPHIYHLKIPDSDYPAIKALFESTLDFDPTADSQSEALLLNIIEQIFIRCSRFSTCARKDHADSRITNAMDYINRNLEKPLTVEDIAQHVHLSKTQL
;
A
#
# COMPACT_ATOMS: atom_id res chain seq x y z
N SER A 1 -1.66 -14.83 -13.54
CA SER A 1 -2.22 -15.92 -12.72
C SER A 1 -1.42 -16.03 -11.44
N VAL A 2 -2.03 -15.72 -10.30
CA VAL A 2 -1.40 -15.82 -8.97
C VAL A 2 -1.43 -17.27 -8.50
N SER A 3 -0.29 -17.80 -8.05
CA SER A 3 -0.19 -19.18 -7.56
C SER A 3 1.11 -19.43 -6.79
N GLY A 4 1.15 -20.55 -6.06
CA GLY A 4 2.29 -20.90 -5.21
C GLY A 4 2.32 -20.08 -3.91
N THR A 5 3.49 -20.03 -3.27
CA THR A 5 3.64 -19.44 -1.94
C THR A 5 4.89 -18.57 -1.86
N GLY A 6 4.70 -17.34 -1.41
CA GLY A 6 5.76 -16.39 -1.09
C GLY A 6 6.10 -16.40 0.39
N HIS A 7 7.31 -15.96 0.71
CA HIS A 7 7.80 -15.76 2.06
C HIS A 7 8.27 -14.31 2.17
N TYR A 8 7.66 -13.55 3.08
CA TYR A 8 8.07 -12.19 3.42
C TYR A 8 8.74 -12.21 4.79
N ASN A 9 9.93 -11.63 4.87
CA ASN A 9 10.60 -11.32 6.11
C ASN A 9 10.16 -9.93 6.59
N CYS A 10 9.35 -9.89 7.64
CA CYS A 10 8.83 -8.67 8.25
C CYS A 10 9.63 -8.30 9.52
N ILE A 11 10.93 -8.60 9.54
CA ILE A 11 11.92 -8.40 10.61
C ILE A 11 11.65 -9.24 11.86
N ARG A 12 10.49 -9.06 12.49
CA ARG A 12 10.08 -9.74 13.74
C ARG A 12 9.08 -10.86 13.51
N ARG A 13 8.56 -10.98 12.28
CA ARG A 13 7.58 -11.96 11.87
C ARG A 13 7.90 -12.43 10.46
N GLU A 14 7.51 -13.64 10.15
CA GLU A 14 7.47 -14.14 8.79
C GLU A 14 6.01 -14.25 8.33
N LEU A 15 5.74 -13.87 7.09
CA LEU A 15 4.46 -14.07 6.43
C LEU A 15 4.66 -15.05 5.26
N LEU A 16 3.90 -16.15 5.28
CA LEU A 16 3.70 -16.99 4.11
C LEU A 16 2.51 -16.45 3.33
N ALA A 17 2.77 -15.88 2.15
CA ALA A 17 1.75 -15.28 1.30
C ALA A 17 1.25 -16.30 0.27
N GLU A 18 -0.06 -16.47 0.20
CA GLU A 18 -0.76 -17.38 -0.70
C GLU A 18 -1.77 -16.59 -1.55
N PRO A 19 -2.42 -17.19 -2.56
CA PRO A 19 -3.52 -16.53 -3.25
C PRO A 19 -4.55 -15.95 -2.26
N GLY A 20 -4.97 -14.71 -2.51
CA GLY A 20 -5.84 -13.94 -1.62
C GLY A 20 -5.12 -13.14 -0.54
N ASP A 21 -3.81 -13.32 -0.33
CA ASP A 21 -3.03 -12.42 0.52
C ASP A 21 -2.63 -11.15 -0.25
N MET A 22 -2.93 -10.01 0.36
CA MET A 22 -2.50 -8.69 -0.10
C MET A 22 -1.42 -8.18 0.84
N VAL A 23 -0.29 -7.77 0.27
CA VAL A 23 0.81 -7.14 1.02
C VAL A 23 1.00 -5.74 0.47
N LEU A 24 0.99 -4.75 1.37
CA LEU A 24 1.26 -3.35 1.05
C LEU A 24 2.59 -2.97 1.68
N LEU A 25 3.49 -2.44 0.86
CA LEU A 25 4.82 -2.01 1.25
C LEU A 25 4.88 -0.50 1.09
N SER A 26 5.10 0.21 2.20
CA SER A 26 5.41 1.64 2.14
C SER A 26 6.83 1.85 1.61
N PRO A 27 7.16 3.02 1.00
CA PRO A 27 8.50 3.31 0.49
C PRO A 27 9.64 3.11 1.52
N ASP A 28 9.34 3.31 2.81
CA ASP A 28 10.29 3.15 3.91
C ASP A 28 10.40 1.71 4.46
N ALA A 29 9.66 0.77 3.87
CA ALA A 29 9.68 -0.62 4.31
C ALA A 29 11.03 -1.28 3.97
N MET A 30 11.66 -1.84 4.99
CA MET A 30 12.75 -2.79 4.80
C MET A 30 12.16 -4.17 4.63
N TYR A 31 12.06 -4.62 3.38
CA TYR A 31 11.50 -5.93 3.04
C TYR A 31 12.51 -6.82 2.32
N ASP A 32 12.43 -8.10 2.62
CA ASP A 32 13.00 -9.18 1.81
C ASP A 32 11.89 -10.19 1.57
N TYR A 33 11.68 -10.57 0.32
CA TYR A 33 10.69 -11.58 -0.03
C TYR A 33 11.22 -12.53 -1.09
N ARG A 34 10.81 -13.79 -0.97
CA ARG A 34 11.29 -14.89 -1.82
C ARG A 34 10.23 -15.96 -1.95
N ARG A 35 10.33 -16.79 -2.97
CA ARG A 35 9.54 -18.02 -3.06
C ARG A 35 9.79 -18.87 -1.80
N ALA A 36 8.75 -19.41 -1.19
CA ALA A 36 8.90 -20.32 -0.06
C ALA A 36 9.74 -21.55 -0.47
N GLN A 37 10.59 -22.05 0.44
CA GLN A 37 11.52 -23.14 0.13
C GLN A 37 10.80 -24.44 -0.29
N HIS A 38 9.63 -24.69 0.28
CA HIS A 38 8.81 -25.87 -0.02
C HIS A 38 7.93 -25.71 -1.27
N ALA A 39 7.80 -24.50 -1.82
CA ALA A 39 6.98 -24.23 -2.98
C ALA A 39 7.79 -24.39 -4.28
N SER A 40 7.19 -25.00 -5.31
CA SER A 40 7.83 -25.18 -6.62
C SER A 40 7.96 -23.87 -7.41
N HIS A 41 7.03 -22.94 -7.21
CA HIS A 41 7.00 -21.63 -7.84
C HIS A 41 6.26 -20.62 -6.95
N TRP A 42 6.36 -19.35 -7.29
CA TRP A 42 5.53 -18.30 -6.73
C TRP A 42 5.31 -17.21 -7.78
N THR A 43 4.06 -16.97 -8.13
CA THR A 43 3.63 -15.94 -9.07
C THR A 43 2.64 -15.04 -8.36
N HIS A 44 2.89 -13.74 -8.40
CA HIS A 44 2.07 -12.71 -7.77
C HIS A 44 1.94 -11.50 -8.68
N ASP A 45 0.79 -10.84 -8.58
CA ASP A 45 0.55 -9.56 -9.26
C ASP A 45 1.03 -8.42 -8.32
N TRP A 46 1.57 -7.36 -8.89
CA TRP A 46 2.08 -6.21 -8.16
C TRP A 46 1.76 -4.91 -8.90
N VAL A 47 1.64 -3.83 -8.14
CA VAL A 47 1.44 -2.48 -8.69
C VAL A 47 2.19 -1.47 -7.83
N TYR A 48 2.98 -0.61 -8.49
CA TYR A 48 3.50 0.60 -7.87
C TYR A 48 2.52 1.74 -8.15
N PHE A 49 2.26 2.56 -7.15
CA PHE A 49 1.37 3.70 -7.27
C PHE A 49 1.92 4.87 -6.47
N GLN A 50 1.63 6.09 -6.93
CA GLN A 50 1.94 7.29 -6.17
C GLN A 50 0.88 7.52 -5.09
N PRO A 51 1.26 7.95 -3.87
CA PRO A 51 0.32 8.24 -2.80
C PRO A 51 -0.57 9.43 -3.19
N HIS A 52 -1.74 9.14 -3.75
CA HIS A 52 -2.77 10.12 -4.04
C HIS A 52 -3.73 10.23 -2.84
N PRO A 53 -4.20 11.42 -2.43
CA PRO A 53 -5.08 11.59 -1.27
C PRO A 53 -6.33 10.68 -1.31
N ARG A 54 -6.85 10.43 -2.51
CA ARG A 54 -7.97 9.49 -2.74
C ARG A 54 -7.66 8.05 -2.31
N ILE A 55 -6.43 7.59 -2.50
CA ILE A 55 -6.01 6.22 -2.14
C ILE A 55 -5.68 6.14 -0.66
N LEU A 56 -4.98 7.15 -0.11
CA LEU A 56 -4.48 7.15 1.27
C LEU A 56 -5.56 6.83 2.31
N ASN A 57 -6.80 7.31 2.09
CA ASN A 57 -7.94 7.03 2.97
C ASN A 57 -8.29 5.55 3.11
N TRP A 58 -7.88 4.71 2.16
CA TRP A 58 -8.21 3.28 2.11
C TRP A 58 -7.08 2.37 2.61
N LEU A 59 -5.89 2.93 2.90
CA LEU A 59 -4.69 2.16 3.26
C LEU A 59 -4.58 1.82 4.76
N ASN A 60 -5.69 1.85 5.50
CA ASN A 60 -5.70 1.50 6.93
C ASN A 60 -5.71 -0.02 7.13
N TRP A 61 -4.59 -0.67 6.82
CA TRP A 61 -4.40 -2.12 6.91
C TRP A 61 -3.62 -2.49 8.17
N ALA A 62 -3.69 -3.75 8.59
CA ALA A 62 -2.95 -4.20 9.75
C ALA A 62 -1.45 -4.24 9.45
N GLU A 63 -0.66 -3.51 10.24
CA GLU A 63 0.81 -3.56 10.16
C GLU A 63 1.31 -4.88 10.78
N ILE A 64 2.12 -5.63 10.02
CA ILE A 64 2.68 -6.93 10.46
C ILE A 64 4.20 -6.90 10.66
N GLY A 65 4.84 -5.79 10.27
CA GLY A 65 6.22 -5.44 10.50
C GLY A 65 6.43 -3.98 10.09
N PRO A 66 7.59 -3.37 10.41
CA PRO A 66 7.81 -1.95 10.15
C PRO A 66 7.49 -1.56 8.71
N HIS A 67 6.43 -0.76 8.52
CA HIS A 67 5.97 -0.24 7.23
C HIS A 67 5.47 -1.33 6.24
N ILE A 68 5.19 -2.54 6.71
CA ILE A 68 4.65 -3.67 5.95
C ILE A 68 3.26 -4.00 6.46
N TYR A 69 2.27 -3.92 5.59
CA TYR A 69 0.87 -4.15 5.93
C TYR A 69 0.32 -5.37 5.20
N HIS A 70 -0.62 -6.05 5.84
CA HIS A 70 -1.20 -7.28 5.30
C HIS A 70 -2.72 -7.30 5.47
N LEU A 71 -3.35 -7.94 4.49
CA LEU A 71 -4.78 -8.21 4.47
C LEU A 71 -5.02 -9.57 3.79
N LYS A 72 -5.92 -10.38 4.35
CA LYS A 72 -6.43 -11.58 3.66
C LYS A 72 -7.79 -11.27 3.03
N ILE A 73 -7.89 -11.42 1.71
CA ILE A 73 -9.15 -11.29 0.98
C ILE A 73 -9.97 -12.59 1.15
N PRO A 74 -11.27 -12.50 1.48
CA PRO A 74 -12.15 -13.66 1.47
C PRO A 74 -12.28 -14.29 0.08
N ASP A 75 -12.38 -15.62 0.01
CA ASP A 75 -12.49 -16.36 -1.26
C ASP A 75 -13.67 -15.89 -2.13
N SER A 76 -14.74 -15.39 -1.52
CA SER A 76 -15.90 -14.82 -2.21
C SER A 76 -15.58 -13.55 -3.02
N ASP A 77 -14.63 -12.74 -2.55
CA ASP A 77 -14.31 -11.43 -3.11
C ASP A 77 -13.01 -11.45 -3.93
N TYR A 78 -12.18 -12.47 -3.74
CA TYR A 78 -10.91 -12.63 -4.44
C TYR A 78 -11.02 -12.60 -5.96
N PRO A 79 -11.98 -13.29 -6.63
CA PRO A 79 -12.09 -13.23 -8.09
C PRO A 79 -12.31 -11.81 -8.64
N ALA A 80 -13.09 -11.00 -7.93
CA ALA A 80 -13.39 -9.63 -8.36
C ALA A 80 -12.16 -8.72 -8.22
N ILE A 81 -11.39 -8.87 -7.13
CA ILE A 81 -10.14 -8.09 -6.95
C ILE A 81 -9.07 -8.55 -7.93
N LYS A 82 -8.93 -9.87 -8.16
CA LYS A 82 -8.01 -10.41 -9.16
C LYS A 82 -8.31 -9.87 -10.57
N ALA A 83 -9.58 -9.80 -10.97
CA ALA A 83 -9.94 -9.23 -12.26
C ALA A 83 -9.51 -7.76 -12.39
N LEU A 84 -9.57 -6.97 -11.32
CA LEU A 84 -9.08 -5.58 -11.33
C LEU A 84 -7.56 -5.51 -11.52
N PHE A 85 -6.79 -6.38 -10.87
CA PHE A 85 -5.35 -6.48 -11.11
C PHE A 85 -5.05 -6.83 -12.57
N GLU A 86 -5.76 -7.79 -13.15
CA GLU A 86 -5.60 -8.16 -14.55
C GLU A 86 -5.90 -6.96 -15.48
N SER A 87 -6.93 -6.16 -15.18
CA SER A 87 -7.24 -4.94 -15.93
C SER A 87 -6.16 -3.85 -15.85
N THR A 88 -5.30 -3.85 -14.83
CA THR A 88 -4.17 -2.87 -14.79
C THR A 88 -3.17 -3.09 -15.92
N LEU A 89 -3.08 -4.31 -16.45
CA LEU A 89 -2.15 -4.66 -17.52
C LEU A 89 -2.55 -4.05 -18.88
N ASP A 90 -3.80 -3.60 -19.01
CA ASP A 90 -4.33 -3.01 -20.23
C ASP A 90 -3.92 -1.53 -20.40
N PHE A 91 -3.35 -0.91 -19.36
CA PHE A 91 -3.05 0.53 -19.33
C PHE A 91 -1.57 0.80 -19.08
N ASP A 92 -0.96 1.58 -19.98
CA ASP A 92 0.36 2.16 -19.76
C ASP A 92 0.21 3.57 -19.17
N PRO A 93 0.64 3.83 -17.91
CA PRO A 93 0.50 5.15 -17.30
C PRO A 93 1.32 6.24 -18.00
N THR A 94 2.26 5.88 -18.88
CA THR A 94 3.10 6.84 -19.62
C THR A 94 2.59 7.16 -21.02
N ALA A 95 1.58 6.44 -21.50
CA ALA A 95 1.03 6.62 -22.85
C ALA A 95 0.27 7.94 -22.99
N ASP A 96 -0.69 8.19 -22.09
CA ASP A 96 -1.50 9.40 -22.06
C ASP A 96 -2.20 9.59 -20.70
N SER A 97 -2.79 10.79 -20.51
CA SER A 97 -3.46 11.15 -19.26
C SER A 97 -4.76 10.39 -18.98
N GLN A 98 -5.40 9.81 -20.00
CA GLN A 98 -6.60 8.98 -19.81
C GLN A 98 -6.19 7.61 -19.27
N SER A 99 -5.12 7.04 -19.80
CA SER A 99 -4.54 5.77 -19.35
C SER A 99 -4.06 5.88 -17.90
N GLU A 100 -3.38 6.98 -17.54
CA GLU A 100 -3.00 7.28 -16.16
C GLU A 100 -4.22 7.37 -15.23
N ALA A 101 -5.27 8.10 -15.64
CA ALA A 101 -6.49 8.27 -14.85
C ALA A 101 -7.27 6.95 -14.66
N LEU A 102 -7.31 6.10 -15.69
CA LEU A 102 -7.94 4.78 -15.63
C LEU A 102 -7.16 3.84 -14.71
N LEU A 103 -5.83 3.83 -14.80
CA LEU A 103 -5.00 3.03 -13.90
C LEU A 103 -5.19 3.47 -12.45
N LEU A 104 -5.16 4.78 -12.18
CA LEU A 104 -5.42 5.33 -10.84
C LEU A 104 -6.80 4.92 -10.33
N ASN A 105 -7.82 4.94 -11.19
CA ASN A 105 -9.16 4.53 -10.81
C ASN A 105 -9.24 3.03 -10.48
N ILE A 106 -8.61 2.15 -11.26
CA ILE A 106 -8.59 0.71 -10.99
C ILE A 106 -7.89 0.43 -9.66
N ILE A 107 -6.75 1.08 -9.41
CA ILE A 107 -6.01 0.97 -8.14
C ILE A 107 -6.87 1.44 -6.97
N GLU A 108 -7.55 2.59 -7.10
CA GLU A 108 -8.48 3.09 -6.10
C GLU A 108 -9.62 2.08 -5.81
N GLN A 109 -10.19 1.47 -6.85
CA GLN A 109 -11.22 0.43 -6.69
C GLN A 109 -10.71 -0.79 -5.93
N ILE A 110 -9.47 -1.24 -6.20
CA ILE A 110 -8.82 -2.34 -5.46
C ILE A 110 -8.76 -1.98 -3.97
N PHE A 111 -8.25 -0.80 -3.63
CA PHE A 111 -8.10 -0.38 -2.24
C PHE A 111 -9.44 -0.16 -1.53
N ILE A 112 -10.43 0.43 -2.18
CA ILE A 112 -11.80 0.57 -1.64
C ILE A 112 -12.37 -0.80 -1.28
N ARG A 113 -12.24 -1.80 -2.16
CA ARG A 113 -12.72 -3.17 -1.89
C ARG A 113 -11.97 -3.80 -0.74
N CYS A 114 -10.65 -3.67 -0.72
CA CYS A 114 -9.80 -4.19 0.36
C CYS A 114 -10.14 -3.56 1.72
N SER A 115 -10.46 -2.27 1.77
CA SER A 115 -10.77 -1.54 3.01
C SER A 115 -11.95 -2.13 3.79
N ARG A 116 -12.83 -2.89 3.12
CA ARG A 116 -13.97 -3.59 3.73
C ARG A 116 -13.56 -4.76 4.61
N PHE A 117 -12.36 -5.30 4.38
CA PHE A 117 -11.84 -6.46 5.11
C PHE A 117 -10.80 -6.05 6.16
N SER A 118 -10.42 -4.77 6.21
CA SER A 118 -9.51 -4.23 7.22
C SER A 118 -10.11 -4.43 8.62
N THR A 119 -9.76 -5.54 9.27
CA THR A 119 -10.09 -5.79 10.68
C THR A 119 -9.23 -4.85 11.50
N CYS A 120 -9.75 -3.66 11.76
CA CYS A 120 -9.11 -2.68 12.63
C CYS A 120 -8.95 -3.29 14.03
N ALA A 121 -7.77 -3.84 14.33
CA ALA A 121 -7.33 -4.01 15.71
C ALA A 121 -7.09 -2.60 16.28
N ARG A 122 -8.18 -2.02 16.79
CA ARG A 122 -8.27 -0.72 17.46
C ARG A 122 -8.09 0.48 16.53
N LYS A 123 -9.03 1.43 16.67
CA LYS A 123 -9.00 2.80 16.15
C LYS A 123 -7.86 3.63 16.78
N ASP A 124 -6.65 3.09 16.88
CA ASP A 124 -5.49 3.87 17.31
C ASP A 124 -4.82 4.41 16.04
N HIS A 125 -5.35 5.54 15.57
CA HIS A 125 -4.71 6.50 14.66
C HIS A 125 -3.70 5.88 13.68
N ALA A 126 -4.19 5.43 12.52
CA ALA A 126 -3.41 5.63 11.29
C ALA A 126 -2.99 7.09 11.32
N ASP A 127 -1.68 7.33 11.42
CA ASP A 127 -1.15 8.56 11.98
C ASP A 127 -1.52 9.75 11.09
N SER A 128 -2.61 10.44 11.44
CA SER A 128 -3.16 11.59 10.70
C SER A 128 -2.11 12.69 10.52
N ARG A 129 -1.03 12.64 11.29
CA ARG A 129 0.15 13.50 11.17
C ARG A 129 0.92 13.26 9.88
N ILE A 130 1.16 12.01 9.46
CA ILE A 130 1.90 11.72 8.22
C ILE A 130 1.08 12.16 7.00
N THR A 131 -0.23 11.89 7.00
CA THR A 131 -1.14 12.37 5.95
C THR A 131 -1.19 13.90 5.91
N ASN A 132 -1.27 14.58 7.07
CA ASN A 132 -1.25 16.04 7.13
C ASN A 132 0.10 16.63 6.68
N ALA A 133 1.22 15.97 6.97
CA ALA A 133 2.53 16.40 6.52
C ALA A 133 2.68 16.27 5.01
N MET A 134 2.23 15.16 4.42
CA MET A 134 2.24 14.97 2.96
C MET A 134 1.31 15.97 2.25
N ASP A 135 0.12 16.25 2.80
CA ASP A 135 -0.78 17.28 2.28
C ASP A 135 -0.17 18.68 2.40
N TYR A 136 0.55 18.97 3.48
CA TYR A 136 1.22 20.25 3.67
C TYR A 136 2.38 20.46 2.70
N ILE A 137 3.21 19.43 2.47
CA ILE A 137 4.31 19.47 1.51
C ILE A 137 3.77 19.67 0.10
N ASN A 138 2.77 18.87 -0.30
CA ASN A 138 2.15 18.99 -1.63
C ASN A 138 1.50 20.37 -1.88
N ARG A 139 0.96 21.01 -0.84
CA ARG A 139 0.38 22.37 -0.95
C ARG A 139 1.40 23.50 -0.94
N ASN A 140 2.65 23.23 -0.57
CA ASN A 140 3.68 24.28 -0.39
C ASN A 140 4.94 24.04 -1.25
N LEU A 141 4.86 23.21 -2.30
CA LEU A 141 5.94 22.92 -3.26
C LEU A 141 6.55 24.16 -3.96
N GLU A 142 5.85 25.29 -3.98
CA GLU A 142 6.32 26.55 -4.57
C GLU A 142 7.19 27.40 -3.62
N LYS A 143 7.38 26.97 -2.37
CA LYS A 143 8.19 27.67 -1.36
C LYS A 143 9.35 26.78 -0.91
N PRO A 144 10.51 27.35 -0.52
CA PRO A 144 11.57 26.58 0.11
C PRO A 144 11.08 26.10 1.48
N LEU A 145 10.58 24.86 1.52
CA LEU A 145 10.15 24.20 2.76
C LEU A 145 11.36 23.65 3.50
N THR A 146 11.54 24.07 4.75
CA THR A 146 12.54 23.48 5.64
C THR A 146 11.92 22.39 6.51
N VAL A 147 12.73 21.44 6.97
CA VAL A 147 12.29 20.34 7.86
C VAL A 147 11.67 20.90 9.15
N GLU A 148 12.12 22.06 9.61
CA GLU A 148 11.54 22.81 10.73
C GLU A 148 10.08 23.25 10.50
N ASP A 149 9.71 23.65 9.28
CA ASP A 149 8.35 24.15 8.98
C ASP A 149 7.32 23.02 9.00
N ILE A 150 7.73 21.83 8.57
CA ILE A 150 6.91 20.63 8.58
C ILE A 150 6.69 20.19 10.04
N ALA A 151 7.76 20.12 10.85
CA ALA A 151 7.71 19.72 12.24
C ALA A 151 6.78 20.59 13.11
N GLN A 152 6.80 21.92 12.89
CA GLN A 152 5.92 22.85 13.60
C GLN A 152 4.43 22.67 13.26
N HIS A 153 4.12 22.30 12.02
CA HIS A 153 2.72 22.13 11.58
C HIS A 153 2.09 20.83 12.11
N VAL A 154 2.89 19.78 12.36
CA VAL A 154 2.41 18.48 12.85
C VAL A 154 2.57 18.25 14.36
N HIS A 155 2.97 19.27 15.12
CA HIS A 155 3.25 19.17 16.57
C HIS A 155 4.25 18.05 16.93
N LEU A 156 5.28 17.84 16.10
CA LEU A 156 6.35 16.87 16.39
C LEU A 156 7.61 17.60 16.89
N SER A 157 8.25 17.04 17.93
CA SER A 157 9.54 17.55 18.39
C SER A 157 10.68 16.97 17.55
N LYS A 158 11.81 17.69 17.52
CA LYS A 158 13.01 17.45 16.68
C LYS A 158 13.66 16.07 16.82
N THR A 159 13.18 15.22 17.73
CA THR A 159 13.76 13.91 18.07
C THR A 159 13.00 12.74 17.43
N GLN A 160 11.88 13.01 16.73
CA GLN A 160 11.02 12.00 16.11
C GLN A 160 10.98 12.09 14.56
N LEU A 161 11.82 12.95 13.99
CA LEU A 161 12.14 13.03 12.55
C LEU A 161 13.49 12.37 12.29
#